data_AF-A0A9E5NQV1-F1
#
_entry.id   AF-A0A9E5NQV1-F1
#
_cell.length_a   1.000
_cell.length_b   1.000
_cell.length_c   1.000
_cell.angle_alpha   90.00
_cell.angle_beta   90.00
_cell.angle_gamma   90.00
#
_symmetry.space_group_name_H-M   'P 1'
#
loop_
_entity.id
_entity.type
_entity.pdbx_description
1 polymer ?
#
loop_
_entity_poly.entity_id
_entity_poly.type
_entity_poly.pdbx_seq_one_letter_code
_entity_poly.pdbx_strand_id
1 'polypeptide(L)' 'MKDEYVLHLPPDTPPGEYTIKTGIYYWETGERLPVWDEDGRRLPEDAIVLDRITVTR' A
#
# COMPACT_ATOMS: atom_id res chain seq x y z
N MET A 1 -2.98 21.86 -1.68
CA MET A 1 -3.35 20.85 -2.69
C MET A 1 -3.29 19.50 -2.01
N LYS A 2 -4.33 18.67 -2.14
CA LYS A 2 -4.29 17.27 -1.66
C LYS A 2 -3.87 16.41 -2.84
N ASP A 3 -2.97 15.47 -2.59
CA ASP A 3 -2.53 14.49 -3.59
C ASP A 3 -3.46 13.26 -3.46
N GLU A 4 -4.52 13.25 -4.25
CA GLU A 4 -5.59 12.24 -4.20
C GLU A 4 -5.43 11.26 -5.36
N TYR A 5 -5.44 9.96 -5.05
CA TYR A 5 -5.39 8.88 -6.05
C TYR A 5 -6.60 7.97 -5.90
N VAL A 6 -7.23 7.64 -7.02
CA VAL A 6 -8.37 6.71 -7.07
C VAL A 6 -7.86 5.31 -7.45
N LEU A 7 -8.13 4.34 -6.57
CA LEU A 7 -7.89 2.92 -6.86
C LEU A 7 -9.16 2.31 -7.45
N HIS A 8 -9.12 1.94 -8.72
CA HIS A 8 -10.20 1.21 -9.37
C HIS A 8 -10.07 -0.28 -9.07
N LEU A 9 -11.09 -0.85 -8.42
CA LEU A 9 -11.18 -2.29 -8.20
C LEU A 9 -11.79 -2.96 -9.45
N PRO A 10 -11.25 -4.11 -9.91
CA PRO A 10 -11.89 -4.92 -10.93
C PRO A 10 -13.35 -5.26 -10.56
N PRO A 11 -14.30 -5.29 -11.52
CA PRO A 11 -15.71 -5.59 -11.23
C PRO A 11 -15.93 -6.98 -10.60
N ASP A 12 -15.01 -7.90 -10.82
CA ASP A 12 -14.98 -9.26 -10.31
C ASP A 12 -14.14 -9.42 -9.04
N THR A 13 -13.73 -8.31 -8.40
CA THR A 13 -13.03 -8.34 -7.11
C THR A 13 -13.86 -9.13 -6.09
N PRO A 14 -13.33 -10.23 -5.54
CA PRO A 14 -14.07 -11.03 -4.58
C PRO A 14 -14.46 -10.21 -3.34
N PRO A 15 -15.63 -10.48 -2.73
CA PRO A 15 -15.94 -9.92 -1.42
C PRO A 15 -14.94 -10.41 -0.37
N GLY A 16 -14.51 -9.53 0.53
CA GLY A 16 -13.54 -9.87 1.57
C GLY A 16 -12.85 -8.67 2.18
N GLU A 17 -11.99 -8.93 3.16
CA GLU A 17 -11.11 -7.91 3.74
C GLU A 17 -9.84 -7.75 2.89
N TYR A 18 -9.51 -6.51 2.56
CA TYR A 18 -8.33 -6.14 1.81
C TYR A 18 -7.52 -5.11 2.60
N THR A 19 -6.19 -5.23 2.56
CA THR A 19 -5.29 -4.27 3.20
C THR A 19 -4.68 -3.39 2.11
N ILE A 20 -4.88 -2.08 2.23
CA ILE A 20 -4.24 -1.09 1.36
C ILE A 20 -2.86 -0.79 1.93
N LYS A 21 -1.83 -0.97 1.11
CA LYS A 21 -0.44 -0.66 1.47
C LYS A 21 0.18 0.32 0.47
N THR A 22 1.14 1.10 0.93
CA THR A 22 1.97 1.97 0.09
C THR A 22 3.46 1.78 0.37
N GLY A 23 4.32 2.15 -0.58
CA GLY A 23 5.76 2.24 -0.36
C GLY A 23 6.42 3.04 -1.47
N ILE A 24 7.67 3.42 -1.24
CA ILE A 24 8.43 4.29 -2.12
C ILE A 24 9.42 3.48 -2.94
N TYR A 25 9.65 3.93 -4.16
CA TYR A 25 10.61 3.34 -5.08
C TYR A 25 11.65 4.37 -5.49
N TYR A 26 12.89 3.94 -5.70
CA TYR A 26 13.89 4.72 -6.42
C TYR A 26 13.49 4.77 -7.89
N TRP A 27 13.14 5.95 -8.40
CA TRP A 27 12.38 6.08 -9.64
C TRP A 27 13.18 5.64 -10.88
N GLU A 28 14.51 5.80 -10.87
CA GLU A 28 15.38 5.44 -11.98
C GLU A 28 15.48 3.92 -12.18
N THR A 29 15.43 3.14 -11.09
CA THR A 29 15.64 1.69 -11.13
C THR A 29 14.37 0.89 -10.86
N GLY A 30 13.34 1.52 -10.28
CA GLY A 30 12.17 0.83 -9.75
C GLY A 30 12.47 0.00 -8.50
N GLU A 31 13.61 0.19 -7.85
CA GLU A 31 13.95 -0.51 -6.61
C GLU A 31 13.06 -0.04 -5.47
N ARG A 32 12.48 -0.98 -4.71
CA ARG A 32 11.67 -0.66 -3.53
C ARG A 32 12.57 -0.25 -2.38
N LEU A 33 12.35 0.94 -1.83
CA LEU A 33 13.16 1.46 -0.74
C LEU A 33 12.72 0.86 0.60
N PRO A 34 13.67 0.56 1.52
CA PRO A 34 13.35 0.01 2.82
C PRO A 34 12.57 1.01 3.68
N VAL A 35 11.57 0.51 4.41
CA VAL A 35 10.81 1.29 5.39
C VAL A 35 11.16 0.81 6.79
N TRP A 36 11.32 1.76 7.72
CA TRP A 36 11.71 1.50 9.10
C TRP A 36 10.67 2.11 10.04
N ASP A 37 10.40 1.43 11.17
CA ASP A 37 9.58 1.98 12.25
C ASP A 37 10.38 2.91 13.17
N GLU A 38 9.70 3.47 14.17
CA GLU A 38 10.29 4.41 15.15
C GLU A 38 11.41 3.78 15.99
N ASP A 39 11.43 2.45 16.13
CA ASP A 39 12.44 1.69 16.85
C ASP A 39 13.61 1.25 15.94
N GLY A 40 13.61 1.65 14.66
CA GLY A 40 14.63 1.30 13.69
C GLY A 40 14.54 -0.15 13.20
N ARG A 41 13.36 -0.80 13.29
CA ARG A 41 13.12 -2.12 12.69
C ARG A 41 12.56 -1.97 11.28
N ARG A 42 13.05 -2.80 10.36
CA ARG A 42 12.58 -2.82 8.97
C ARG A 42 11.17 -3.38 8.93
N LEU A 43 10.23 -2.66 8.31
CA LEU A 43 8.87 -3.12 8.12
C LEU A 43 8.80 -4.24 7.07
N PRO A 44 7.88 -5.21 7.23
CA PRO A 44 7.64 -6.24 6.22
C PRO A 44 7.28 -5.63 4.87
N GLU A 45 7.74 -6.29 3.80
CA GLU A 45 7.51 -5.89 2.41
C GLU A 45 8.02 -4.48 2.06
N ASP A 46 8.71 -3.78 2.96
CA ASP A 46 9.09 -2.37 2.87
C ASP A 46 7.90 -1.40 2.71
N ALA A 47 6.73 -1.77 3.26
CA ALA A 47 5.47 -1.05 3.02
C ALA A 47 4.82 -0.54 4.30
N ILE A 48 4.06 0.54 4.17
CA ILE A 48 3.18 1.06 5.22
C ILE A 48 1.74 0.66 4.89
N VAL A 49 1.02 0.14 5.88
CA VAL A 49 -0.43 -0.08 5.79
C VAL A 49 -1.14 1.27 5.91
N LEU A 50 -1.95 1.62 4.91
CA LEU A 50 -2.76 2.83 4.91
C LEU A 50 -4.12 2.58 5.55
N ASP A 51 -4.77 1.49 5.19
CA ASP A 51 -6.11 1.15 5.68
C ASP A 51 -6.43 -0.34 5.46
N ARG A 52 -7.48 -0.82 6.13
CA ARG A 52 -8.14 -2.10 5.83
C ARG A 52 -9.58 -1.81 5.42
N ILE A 53 -9.93 -2.26 4.22
CA ILE A 53 -11.26 -2.09 3.64
C ILE A 53 -11.97 -3.42 3.49
N THR A 54 -13.29 -3.39 3.50
CA THR A 54 -14.13 -4.56 3.17
C THR A 54 -14.76 -4.32 1.81
N VAL A 55 -14.49 -5.22 0.87
CA VAL A 55 -15.20 -5.27 -0.41
C VAL A 55 -16.45 -6.11 -0.21
N THR A 56 -17.61 -5.52 -0.53
CA THR A 56 -18.90 -6.20 -0.53
C THR A 56 -19.40 -6.35 -1.97
N ARG A 57 -20.31 -7.31 -2.17
CA ARG A 57 -21.00 -7.48 -3.46
C ARG A 57 -22.08 -6.42 -3.67
#